data_AF-A0A950L1H9-F1
#
_entry.id   AF-A0A950L1H9-F1
#
_cell.length_a   1.000
_cell.length_b   1.000
_cell.length_c   1.000
_cell.angle_alpha   90.00
_cell.angle_beta   90.00
_cell.angle_gamma   90.00
#
_symmetry.space_group_name_H-M   'P 1'
#
loop_
_entity.id
_entity.type
_entity.pdbx_description
1 polymer ?
#
loop_
_entity_poly.entity_id
_entity_poly.type
_entity_poly.pdbx_seq_one_letter_code
_entity_poly.pdbx_strand_id
1 'polypeptide(L)'
;MIANAIHTKWKFIVEFEDEATGEIAGTLGEAADRDECELLVEDEMEYQRLRGNIRVTAEAVELCEQCEGEGSIPVEDGIVSICDACGGRIGVLSTFKRGRGAEMMSTQFHLRAAS
;
A
#
# COMPACT_ATOMS: atom_id res chain seq x y z
N MET A 1 -9.08 21.68 -19.46
CA MET A 1 -7.98 21.28 -18.57
C MET A 1 -8.01 19.76 -18.52
N ILE A 2 -7.05 19.10 -19.15
CA ILE A 2 -6.91 17.65 -19.04
C ILE A 2 -6.48 17.43 -17.60
N ALA A 3 -7.31 16.76 -16.80
CA ALA A 3 -6.87 16.28 -15.51
C ALA A 3 -5.76 15.26 -15.80
N ASN A 4 -4.50 15.65 -15.59
CA ASN A 4 -3.42 14.67 -15.58
C ASN A 4 -3.77 13.68 -14.48
N ALA A 5 -4.10 12.44 -14.85
CA ALA A 5 -4.29 11.38 -13.88
C ALA A 5 -2.99 11.27 -13.08
N ILE A 6 -3.12 11.23 -11.75
CA ILE A 6 -1.95 10.99 -10.90
C ILE A 6 -1.45 9.59 -11.25
N HIS A 7 -0.18 9.46 -11.60
CA HIS A 7 0.44 8.15 -11.73
C HIS A 7 0.57 7.56 -10.31
N THR A 8 -0.10 6.43 -10.11
CA THR A 8 -0.18 5.74 -8.82
C THR A 8 0.45 4.36 -8.92
N LYS A 9 0.88 3.85 -7.78
CA LYS A 9 1.26 2.45 -7.59
C LYS A 9 0.62 1.92 -6.32
N TRP A 10 0.51 0.61 -6.22
CA TRP A 10 0.06 -0.07 -5.02
C TRP A 10 1.25 -0.64 -4.25
N LYS A 11 1.24 -0.46 -2.93
CA LYS A 11 2.14 -1.15 -2.01
C LYS A 11 1.31 -1.97 -1.04
N PHE A 12 1.80 -3.15 -0.69
CA PHE A 12 1.13 -3.99 0.29
C PHE A 12 2.12 -4.60 1.28
N ILE A 13 1.57 -4.96 2.43
CA ILE A 13 2.23 -5.78 3.44
C ILE A 13 1.36 -7.00 3.73
N VAL A 14 1.96 -8.18 3.79
CA VAL A 14 1.33 -9.39 4.33
C VAL A 14 2.02 -9.71 5.65
N GLU A 15 1.32 -9.48 6.75
CA GLU A 15 1.77 -9.86 8.10
C GLU A 15 1.24 -11.24 8.47
N PHE A 16 2.07 -12.02 9.14
CA PHE A 16 1.76 -13.38 9.55
C PHE A 16 2.48 -13.76 10.84
N GLU A 17 1.89 -14.67 11.60
CA GLU A 17 2.40 -15.17 12.88
C GLU A 17 2.80 -16.64 12.72
N ASP A 18 4.04 -16.98 13.02
CA ASP A 18 4.51 -18.37 12.99
C ASP A 18 3.84 -19.17 14.12
N GLU A 19 3.22 -20.31 13.79
CA GLU A 19 2.47 -21.12 14.78
C GLU A 19 3.37 -21.71 15.87
N ALA A 20 4.60 -22.07 15.53
CA ALA A 20 5.50 -22.77 16.42
C ALA A 20 6.16 -21.85 17.45
N THR A 21 6.44 -20.60 17.06
CA THR A 21 7.23 -19.63 17.84
C THR A 21 6.40 -18.43 18.30
N GLY A 22 5.27 -18.14 17.64
CA GLY A 22 4.51 -16.92 17.83
C GLY A 22 5.20 -15.67 17.28
N GLU A 23 6.26 -15.82 16.48
CA GLU A 23 6.97 -14.70 15.86
C GLU A 23 6.08 -14.03 14.81
N ILE A 24 6.00 -12.69 14.83
CA ILE A 24 5.30 -11.90 13.82
C ILE A 24 6.33 -11.42 12.80
N ALA A 25 6.08 -11.74 11.53
CA ALA A 25 6.88 -11.30 10.40
C ALA A 25 5.96 -10.74 9.31
N GLY A 26 6.56 -10.10 8.30
CA GLY A 26 5.81 -9.61 7.17
C GLY A 26 6.61 -9.52 5.88
N THR A 27 5.90 -9.71 4.76
CA THR A 27 6.41 -9.53 3.40
C THR A 27 5.89 -8.21 2.85
N LEU A 28 6.77 -7.39 2.29
CA LEU A 28 6.42 -6.18 1.55
C LEU A 28 6.41 -6.47 0.05
N GLY A 29 5.42 -5.92 -0.65
CA GLY A 29 5.34 -5.99 -2.11
C GLY A 29 4.77 -4.73 -2.72
N GLU A 30 4.87 -4.64 -4.05
CA GLU A 30 4.31 -3.55 -4.85
C GLU A 30 3.72 -4.07 -6.15
N ALA A 31 2.77 -3.32 -6.71
CA ALA A 31 2.06 -3.62 -7.95
C ALA A 31 1.76 -2.33 -8.73
N ALA A 32 1.63 -2.45 -10.05
CA ALA A 32 1.33 -1.30 -10.90
C ALA A 32 -0.11 -0.82 -10.73
N ASP A 33 -1.04 -1.75 -10.55
CA ASP A 33 -2.46 -1.47 -10.44
C ASP A 33 -3.14 -2.30 -9.35
N ARG A 34 -4.42 -1.99 -9.11
CA ARG A 34 -5.20 -2.59 -8.03
C ARG A 34 -5.44 -4.09 -8.28
N ASP A 35 -5.74 -4.49 -9.51
CA ASP A 35 -6.09 -5.87 -9.82
C ASP A 35 -4.86 -6.77 -9.65
N GLU A 36 -3.70 -6.31 -10.12
CA GLU A 36 -2.42 -6.97 -9.86
C GLU A 36 -2.11 -7.03 -8.35
N CYS A 37 -2.31 -5.94 -7.62
CA CYS A 37 -2.08 -5.90 -6.18
C CYS A 37 -2.96 -6.89 -5.42
N GLU A 38 -4.24 -6.99 -5.79
CA GLU A 38 -5.17 -7.93 -5.17
C GLU A 38 -4.67 -9.36 -5.39
N LEU A 39 -4.34 -9.73 -6.63
CA LEU A 39 -3.80 -11.06 -6.98
C LEU A 39 -2.52 -11.41 -6.21
N LEU A 40 -1.55 -10.50 -6.14
CA LEU A 40 -0.30 -10.73 -5.41
C LEU A 40 -0.52 -10.88 -3.90
N VAL A 41 -1.45 -10.10 -3.34
CA VAL A 41 -1.85 -10.26 -1.94
C VAL A 41 -2.51 -11.62 -1.71
N GLU A 42 -3.38 -12.09 -2.61
CA GLU A 42 -4.00 -13.41 -2.47
C GLU A 42 -2.96 -14.53 -2.48
N ASP A 43 -2.04 -14.49 -3.46
CA ASP A 43 -0.99 -15.47 -3.65
C ASP A 43 -0.05 -15.53 -2.43
N GLU A 44 0.44 -14.38 -1.97
CA GLU A 44 1.33 -14.31 -0.81
C GLU A 44 0.62 -14.77 0.47
N MET A 45 -0.65 -14.38 0.67
CA MET A 45 -1.41 -14.86 1.84
C MET A 45 -1.63 -16.38 1.82
N GLU A 46 -1.91 -16.96 0.66
CA GLU A 46 -2.03 -18.41 0.49
C GLU A 46 -0.68 -19.10 0.73
N TYR A 47 0.39 -18.57 0.17
CA TYR A 47 1.74 -19.05 0.35
C TYR A 47 2.13 -19.13 1.84
N GLN A 48 1.87 -18.06 2.61
CA GLN A 48 2.19 -18.05 4.04
C GLN A 48 1.34 -19.03 4.85
N ARG A 49 0.06 -19.23 4.49
CA ARG A 49 -0.79 -20.26 5.11
C ARG A 49 -0.26 -21.67 4.84
N LEU A 50 0.18 -21.95 3.61
CA LEU A 50 0.76 -23.25 3.24
C LEU A 50 2.07 -23.55 4.00
N ARG A 51 2.79 -22.51 4.43
CA ARG A 51 3.99 -22.65 5.29
C ARG A 51 3.70 -22.90 6.77
N GLY A 52 2.43 -22.92 7.16
CA GLY A 52 2.02 -23.13 8.55
C GLY A 52 1.93 -21.85 9.37
N ASN A 53 2.00 -20.68 8.74
CA ASN A 53 1.78 -19.43 9.45
C ASN A 53 0.28 -19.23 9.73
N ILE A 54 0.00 -18.75 10.93
CA ILE A 54 -1.33 -18.38 11.41
C ILE A 54 -1.50 -16.86 11.36
N ARG A 55 -2.74 -16.41 11.57
CA ARG A 55 -3.11 -14.98 11.60
C ARG A 55 -2.68 -14.16 10.38
N VAL A 56 -2.55 -14.78 9.22
CA VAL A 56 -2.15 -14.11 7.98
C VAL A 56 -3.16 -13.01 7.61
N THR A 57 -2.70 -11.77 7.62
CA THR A 57 -3.45 -10.56 7.26
C THR A 57 -2.67 -9.74 6.25
N ALA A 58 -3.37 -9.01 5.40
CA ALA A 58 -2.74 -8.11 4.46
C ALA A 58 -3.38 -6.73 4.48
N GLU A 59 -2.56 -5.72 4.22
CA GLU A 59 -2.98 -4.35 3.98
C GLU A 59 -2.30 -3.85 2.72
N ALA A 60 -3.06 -3.17 1.87
CA ALA A 60 -2.56 -2.56 0.65
C ALA A 60 -3.03 -1.11 0.55
N VAL A 61 -2.20 -0.29 -0.06
CA VAL A 61 -2.41 1.15 -0.19
C VAL A 61 -2.01 1.62 -1.58
N GLU A 62 -2.82 2.52 -2.14
CA GLU A 62 -2.51 3.25 -3.36
C GLU A 62 -1.78 4.54 -2.99
N LEU A 63 -0.64 4.78 -3.63
CA LEU A 63 0.24 5.92 -3.39
C LEU A 63 0.59 6.60 -4.70
N CYS A 64 0.96 7.88 -4.63
CA CYS A 64 1.61 8.53 -5.75
C CYS A 64 2.93 7.81 -6.04
N GLU A 65 3.16 7.44 -7.30
CA GLU A 65 4.38 6.72 -7.71
C GLU A 65 5.65 7.52 -7.44
N GLN A 66 5.55 8.86 -7.53
CA GLN A 66 6.70 9.77 -7.45
C GLN A 66 7.15 10.08 -6.01
N CYS A 67 6.22 10.41 -5.12
CA CYS A 67 6.53 10.79 -3.74
C CYS A 67 6.16 9.74 -2.71
N GLU A 68 5.58 8.61 -3.14
CA GLU A 68 5.20 7.48 -2.29
C GLU A 68 4.30 7.88 -1.10
N GLY A 69 3.51 8.95 -1.27
CA GLY A 69 2.61 9.49 -0.26
C GLY A 69 3.22 10.57 0.64
N GLU A 70 4.49 10.93 0.49
CA GLU A 70 5.12 12.02 1.26
C GLU A 70 4.63 13.41 0.83
N GLY A 71 4.02 13.53 -0.36
CA GLY A 71 3.63 14.82 -0.95
C GLY A 71 4.81 15.72 -1.34
N SER A 72 6.04 15.31 -1.05
CA SER A 72 7.25 16.05 -1.37
C SER A 72 8.35 15.11 -1.85
N ILE A 73 9.31 15.64 -2.60
CA ILE A 73 10.45 14.88 -3.13
C ILE A 73 11.75 15.62 -2.75
N PRO A 74 12.75 14.93 -2.18
CA PRO A 74 14.06 15.53 -1.90
C PRO A 74 14.77 15.84 -3.22
N VAL A 75 15.30 17.07 -3.34
CA VAL A 75 15.98 17.51 -4.57
C VAL A 75 17.50 17.55 -4.42
N GLU A 76 18.05 18.30 -3.45
CA GLU A 76 19.47 18.35 -3.06
C GLU A 76 19.61 19.24 -1.80
N ASP A 77 20.70 19.11 -1.04
CA ASP A 77 21.03 19.95 0.14
C ASP A 77 19.91 20.11 1.20
N GLY A 78 19.14 19.05 1.43
CA GLY A 78 18.05 19.06 2.42
C GLY A 78 16.83 19.89 2.02
N ILE A 79 16.79 20.39 0.78
CA ILE A 79 15.62 21.07 0.22
C ILE A 79 14.62 20.01 -0.26
N VAL A 80 13.35 20.19 0.13
CA VAL A 80 12.23 19.39 -0.35
C VAL A 80 11.40 20.21 -1.33
N SER A 81 11.00 19.58 -2.43
CA SER A 81 10.10 20.15 -3.43
C SER A 81 8.71 19.54 -3.29
N ILE A 82 7.66 20.31 -3.60
CA ILE A 82 6.30 19.78 -3.67
C ILE A 82 6.24 18.81 -4.85
N CYS A 83 5.67 17.61 -4.64
CA CYS A 83 5.52 16.65 -5.71
C CYS A 83 4.56 17.16 -6.77
N ASP A 84 5.07 17.43 -7.98
CA ASP A 84 4.26 17.90 -9.12
C ASP A 84 3.21 16.87 -9.56
N ALA A 85 3.50 15.56 -9.45
CA ALA A 85 2.55 14.53 -9.88
C ALA A 85 1.27 14.48 -9.04
N CYS A 86 1.36 14.60 -7.71
CA CYS A 86 0.19 14.59 -6.83
C CYS A 86 -0.25 15.99 -6.36
N GLY A 87 0.50 17.03 -6.72
CA GLY A 87 0.26 18.41 -6.27
C GLY A 87 0.43 18.57 -4.75
N GLY A 88 1.32 17.81 -4.13
CA GLY A 88 1.58 17.90 -2.70
C GLY A 88 0.63 17.11 -1.79
N ARG A 89 -0.21 16.22 -2.34
CA ARG A 89 -1.09 15.38 -1.51
C ARG A 89 -0.27 14.37 -0.71
N ILE A 90 -0.51 14.38 0.60
CA ILE A 90 0.14 13.50 1.58
C ILE A 90 -0.78 12.34 1.93
N GLY A 91 -0.21 11.15 2.09
CA GLY A 91 -0.90 9.94 2.50
C GLY A 91 -1.39 9.09 1.34
N VAL A 92 -2.16 8.07 1.70
CA VAL A 92 -2.72 7.07 0.78
C VAL A 92 -3.92 7.65 0.03
N LEU A 93 -4.05 7.29 -1.24
CA LEU A 93 -5.19 7.66 -2.07
C LEU A 93 -6.36 6.69 -1.87
N SER A 94 -6.04 5.41 -1.75
CA SER A 94 -6.96 4.30 -1.56
C SER A 94 -6.31 3.23 -0.67
N THR A 95 -7.11 2.41 -0.01
CA THR A 95 -6.61 1.24 0.74
C THR A 95 -7.61 0.09 0.70
N PHE A 96 -7.09 -1.13 0.81
CA PHE A 96 -7.89 -2.29 1.17
C PHE A 96 -7.16 -3.17 2.18
N LYS A 97 -7.94 -3.87 3.00
CA LYS A 97 -7.43 -4.84 3.97
C LYS A 97 -8.04 -6.20 3.73
N ARG A 98 -7.25 -7.23 4.01
CA ARG A 98 -7.68 -8.63 3.95
C ARG A 98 -7.39 -9.33 5.28
N GLY A 99 -8.46 -9.76 5.95
CA GLY A 99 -8.39 -10.47 7.22
C GLY A 99 -8.36 -11.99 7.05
N ARG A 100 -8.44 -12.71 8.17
CA ARG A 100 -8.50 -14.18 8.23
C ARG A 100 -9.63 -14.81 7.38
N GLY A 101 -10.66 -14.05 7.00
CA GLY A 101 -11.88 -14.52 6.35
C GLY A 101 -11.98 -14.30 4.83
N ALA A 102 -10.88 -14.00 4.14
CA ALA A 102 -10.81 -13.83 2.68
C ALA A 102 -11.55 -12.63 2.06
N GLU A 103 -12.41 -11.91 2.80
CA GLU A 103 -13.13 -10.73 2.28
C GLU A 103 -12.26 -9.46 2.30
N MET A 104 -12.30 -8.72 1.18
CA MET A 104 -11.62 -7.43 1.02
C MET A 104 -12.50 -6.29 1.51
N MET A 105 -11.98 -5.49 2.44
CA MET A 105 -12.64 -4.26 2.89
C MET A 105 -11.88 -3.06 2.32
N SER A 106 -12.50 -2.34 1.38
CA SER A 106 -11.95 -1.10 0.84
C SER A 106 -12.47 0.11 1.61
N THR A 107 -11.59 1.03 1.98
CA THR A 107 -11.95 2.32 2.56
C THR A 107 -11.32 3.44 1.75
N GLN A 108 -12.14 4.33 1.19
CA GLN A 108 -11.68 5.49 0.43
C GLN A 108 -11.55 6.69 1.38
N PHE A 109 -10.34 7.24 1.54
CA PHE A 109 -10.13 8.44 2.33
C PHE A 109 -10.21 9.68 1.45
N HIS A 110 -11.09 10.63 1.80
CA HIS A 110 -11.11 11.95 1.17
C HIS A 110 -10.02 12.81 1.82
N LEU A 111 -8.91 13.03 1.12
CA LEU A 111 -7.80 13.84 1.58
C LEU A 111 -8.22 15.32 1.69
N ARG A 112 -8.21 15.86 2.92
CA ARG A 112 -8.31 17.31 3.15
C ARG A 112 -6.93 17.94 2.92
N ALA A 113 -6.85 18.85 1.95
CA ALA A 113 -5.73 19.76 1.84
C ALA A 113 -5.74 20.71 3.06
N ALA A 114 -4.63 20.78 3.79
CA ALA A 114 -4.38 21.91 4.67
C ALA A 114 -3.97 23.09 3.79
N SER A 115 -4.84 24.09 3.71
CA SER A 115 -4.61 25.40 3.09
C SER A 115 -3.61 26.23 3.88
#